data_AF-B3GX80-F1
#
_entry.id   AF-B3GX80-F1
#
_cell.length_a   1.000
_cell.length_b   1.000
_cell.length_c   1.000
_cell.angle_alpha   90.00
_cell.angle_beta   90.00
_cell.angle_gamma   90.00
#
_symmetry.space_group_name_H-M   'P 1'
#
loop_
_entity.id
_entity.type
_entity.pdbx_description
1 polymer ?
#
loop_
_entity_poly.entity_id
_entity_poly.type
_entity_poly.pdbx_seq_one_letter_code
_entity_poly.pdbx_strand_id
1 'polypeptide(L)' 'MEKIAQALTVAGSDSGGGAGIQADFKTFQMRGVFGTSVLTAITA' A
#
# COMPACT_ATOMS: atom_id res chain seq x y z
N MET A 1 13.77 -7.97 18.63
CA MET A 1 13.15 -7.12 17.59
C MET A 1 11.66 -7.13 17.84
N GLU A 2 11.03 -5.97 17.89
CA GLU A 2 9.58 -5.85 18.07
C GLU A 2 8.85 -6.34 16.81
N LYS A 3 7.70 -7.00 16.97
CA LYS A 3 6.96 -7.58 15.84
C LYS A 3 6.22 -6.46 15.09
N ILE A 4 6.69 -6.13 13.89
CA ILE A 4 6.03 -5.16 13.01
C ILE A 4 4.74 -5.79 12.46
N ALA A 5 3.61 -5.09 12.57
CA ALA A 5 2.36 -5.54 11.95
C ALA A 5 2.51 -5.54 10.42
N GLN A 6 1.99 -6.59 9.76
CA GLN A 6 1.96 -6.69 8.31
C GLN A 6 0.53 -6.47 7.82
N ALA A 7 0.35 -5.62 6.82
CA ALA A 7 -0.93 -5.38 6.17
C ALA A 7 -0.86 -5.69 4.68
N LEU A 8 -1.95 -6.23 4.13
CA LEU A 8 -2.12 -6.51 2.72
C LEU A 8 -3.19 -5.56 2.16
N THR A 9 -2.85 -4.82 1.10
CA THR A 9 -3.84 -4.15 0.25
C THR A 9 -4.14 -4.98 -1.00
N VAL A 10 -5.39 -4.97 -1.45
CA VAL A 10 -5.84 -5.55 -2.72
C VAL A 10 -6.51 -4.44 -3.51
N ALA A 11 -5.74 -3.79 -4.37
CA ALA A 11 -6.15 -2.55 -5.02
C ALA A 11 -5.44 -2.33 -6.36
N GLY A 12 -5.92 -1.35 -7.13
CA GLY A 12 -5.24 -0.88 -8.34
C GLY A 12 -4.05 0.02 -8.04
N SER A 13 -3.13 0.12 -9.00
CA SER A 13 -2.06 1.11 -9.01
C SER A 13 -2.55 2.42 -9.65
N ASP A 14 -2.44 3.51 -8.90
CA ASP A 14 -2.62 4.88 -9.40
C ASP A 14 -1.26 5.49 -9.77
N SER A 15 -1.02 5.71 -11.06
CA SER A 15 0.15 6.40 -11.62
C SER A 15 0.37 7.82 -11.07
N GLY A 16 -0.73 8.53 -10.74
CA GLY A 16 -0.67 9.85 -10.08
C GLY A 16 -0.27 9.77 -8.61
N GLY A 17 -0.32 8.58 -8.02
CA GLY A 17 0.11 8.28 -6.65
C GLY A 17 -0.77 8.90 -5.56
N GLY A 18 -1.95 9.42 -5.89
CA GLY A 18 -2.90 10.02 -4.96
C GLY A 18 -3.89 9.01 -4.36
N ALA A 19 -4.10 7.89 -5.03
CA ALA A 19 -5.00 6.80 -4.63
C ALA A 19 -4.30 5.42 -4.76
N GLY A 20 -5.09 4.35 -4.73
CA GLY A 20 -4.61 2.98 -4.98
C GLY A 20 -3.54 2.53 -3.99
N ILE A 21 -2.72 1.56 -4.43
CA ILE A 21 -1.66 0.99 -3.59
C ILE A 21 -0.62 2.04 -3.12
N GLN A 22 -0.47 3.15 -3.85
CA GLN A 22 0.42 4.25 -3.50
C GLN A 22 -0.07 5.00 -2.26
N ALA A 23 -1.38 5.31 -2.20
CA ALA A 23 -1.99 5.91 -1.02
C ALA A 23 -1.95 4.94 0.17
N ASP A 24 -2.25 3.66 -0.07
CA ASP A 24 -2.22 2.63 0.97
C ASP A 24 -0.82 2.49 1.58
N PHE A 25 0.23 2.40 0.77
CA PHE A 25 1.61 2.30 1.25
C PHE A 25 2.09 3.55 1.99
N LYS A 26 1.69 4.76 1.55
CA LYS A 26 1.94 5.99 2.32
C LYS A 26 1.28 5.89 3.69
N THR A 27 0.04 5.42 3.76
CA THR A 27 -0.66 5.21 5.04
C THR A 27 0.03 4.15 5.89
N PHE A 28 0.39 2.99 5.34
CA PHE A 28 1.07 1.92 6.09
C PHE A 28 2.42 2.39 6.65
N GLN A 29 3.21 3.09 5.83
CA GLN A 29 4.49 3.66 6.26
C GLN A 29 4.30 4.67 7.39
N MET A 30 3.33 5.59 7.28
CA MET A 30 3.01 6.56 8.33
C MET A 30 2.50 5.91 9.62
N ARG A 31 2.03 4.65 9.56
CA ARG A 31 1.53 3.88 10.70
C ARG A 31 2.53 2.84 11.21
N GLY A 32 3.75 2.78 10.67
CA GLY A 32 4.77 1.81 11.08
C GLY A 32 4.39 0.36 10.76
N VAL A 33 3.64 0.14 9.68
CA VAL A 33 3.15 -1.17 9.23
C VAL A 33 3.95 -1.61 8.01
N PHE A 34 4.33 -2.88 7.95
CA PHE A 34 4.93 -3.47 6.76
C PHE A 34 3.85 -3.72 5.70
N GLY A 35 3.83 -2.88 4.67
CA GLY A 35 2.87 -2.94 3.58
C GLY A 35 3.18 -4.01 2.53
N THR A 36 2.17 -4.76 2.13
CA THR A 36 2.20 -5.70 1.00
C THR A 36 1.00 -5.46 0.09
N SER A 37 1.06 -5.88 -1.18
CA SER A 37 -0.01 -5.61 -2.14
C SER A 37 -0.29 -6.77 -3.10
N VAL A 38 -1.57 -6.97 -3.44
CA VAL A 38 -2.02 -7.67 -4.65
C VAL A 38 -2.57 -6.62 -5.62
N LEU A 39 -1.90 -6.46 -6.77
CA LEU A 39 -2.31 -5.52 -7.82
C LEU A 39 -3.47 -6.09 -8.63
N THR A 40 -4.59 -5.35 -8.72
CA THR A 40 -5.78 -5.76 -9.49
C THR A 40 -5.93 -5.05 -10.83
N ALA A 41 -5.37 -3.85 -10.95
CA ALA A 41 -5.39 -3.03 -12.16
C ALA A 41 -4.25 -2.01 -12.13
N ILE A 42 -3.97 -1.38 -13.27
CA ILE A 42 -3.02 -0.26 -13.39
C ILE A 42 -3.70 0.90 -14.12
N THR A 43 -3.43 2.13 -13.69
CA THR A 43 -3.74 3.36 -14.44
C THR A 43 -2.45 3.93 -15.05
N ALA A 44 -2.59 4.66 -16.17
CA ALA A 44 -1.50 5.29 -16.91
C ALA A 44 -1.07 6.61 -16.28
#